data_AF-A0A674D8N6-F1
#
_entry.id   AF-A0A674D8N6-F1
#
_cell.length_a   1.000
_cell.length_b   1.000
_cell.length_c   1.000
_cell.angle_alpha   90.00
_cell.angle_beta   90.00
_cell.angle_gamma   90.00
#
_symmetry.space_group_name_H-M   'P 1'
#
loop_
_entity.id
_entity.type
_entity.pdbx_description
1 polymer ?
#
loop_
_entity_poly.entity_id
_entity_poly.type
_entity_poly.pdbx_seq_one_letter_code
_entity_poly.pdbx_strand_id
1 'polypeptide(L)'
;MLTKHLAHVLDTLNMKALLIWVVLLNFYKLLKTSDCTSTHNQVLSIQVTTQQQADIVRNISSQYETVLWSPVSPEHIGADTEVHLFVPANNLGTVTDLMQTHHLTHQVLLDNTEELIEMQTRNESSDPRSSVSYYDRYHSLEDIYCWINKTAQEHPDMVKVILIGSSYEKRPLYVLKLSGRQERAEKRAMWIDCGIHAREWISPAFCLWFVQYSLNFYNLNNDITEMLNSMDIYVLPVMNPDGYKYTWTTNRMWRKNRSSSKESNCVGTDLNRNFDANWCTKGASNRPCDEIYCGQFPESEPEAEAVANFLRSHKDSVKLYLSIHSYGQMLLFPYSCSNEEVPNHAELFELVQEAAMKIRRYYRNNYKYGASAKTIYVAPGGSDDWAYNLGIHYSFTFELEDRGRYGFLLPPSFISKACNEALLALKSIALRVIQKKQPQP
;
A
#
# COMPACT_ATOMS: atom_id res chain seq x y z
N MET A 1 6.05 61.09 -58.20
CA MET A 1 6.17 61.04 -56.71
C MET A 1 5.58 59.75 -56.10
N LEU A 2 4.62 59.06 -56.72
CA LEU A 2 4.03 57.83 -56.16
C LEU A 2 4.92 56.57 -56.21
N THR A 3 5.85 56.45 -57.17
CA THR A 3 6.65 55.23 -57.37
C THR A 3 7.77 55.03 -56.35
N LYS A 4 8.36 56.10 -55.82
CA LYS A 4 9.36 56.01 -54.74
C LYS A 4 8.76 55.71 -53.37
N HIS A 5 7.48 56.04 -53.16
CA HIS A 5 6.79 55.77 -51.90
C HIS A 5 6.30 54.33 -51.81
N LEU A 6 5.82 53.75 -52.92
CA LEU A 6 5.44 52.33 -52.95
C LEU A 6 6.63 51.39 -52.72
N ALA A 7 7.79 51.68 -53.32
CA ALA A 7 9.00 50.85 -53.15
C ALA A 7 9.48 50.82 -51.69
N HIS A 8 9.45 51.96 -51.00
CA HIS A 8 9.87 52.07 -49.61
C HIS A 8 8.88 51.38 -48.63
N VAL A 9 7.59 51.37 -48.97
CA VAL A 9 6.55 50.65 -48.21
C VAL A 9 6.65 49.14 -48.43
N LEU A 10 6.92 48.69 -49.66
CA LEU A 10 7.13 47.27 -49.98
C LEU A 10 8.38 46.70 -49.31
N ASP A 11 9.50 47.43 -49.30
CA ASP A 11 10.73 46.99 -48.60
C ASP A 11 10.54 46.92 -47.08
N THR A 12 9.82 47.87 -46.49
CA THR A 12 9.57 47.88 -45.04
C THR A 12 8.58 46.80 -44.61
N LEU A 13 7.59 46.44 -45.44
CA LEU A 13 6.73 45.28 -45.21
C LEU A 13 7.48 43.95 -45.33
N ASN A 14 8.38 43.82 -46.31
CA ASN A 14 9.18 42.62 -46.50
C ASN A 14 10.18 42.40 -45.35
N MET A 15 10.80 43.48 -44.87
CA MET A 15 11.75 43.43 -43.75
C MET A 15 11.04 43.12 -42.41
N LYS A 16 9.81 43.61 -42.20
CA LYS A 16 8.98 43.26 -41.04
C LYS A 16 8.50 41.81 -41.09
N ALA A 17 8.10 41.32 -42.26
CA ALA A 17 7.71 39.92 -42.45
C ALA A 17 8.89 38.96 -42.20
N LEU A 18 10.09 39.33 -42.66
CA LEU A 18 11.33 38.59 -42.40
C LEU A 18 11.67 38.57 -40.91
N LEU A 19 11.54 39.70 -40.20
CA LEU A 19 11.76 39.77 -38.75
C LEU A 19 10.76 38.90 -37.99
N ILE A 20 9.48 38.93 -38.37
CA ILE A 20 8.44 38.09 -37.75
C ILE A 20 8.74 36.61 -37.99
N TRP A 21 9.18 36.22 -39.20
CA TRP A 21 9.58 34.86 -39.50
C TRP A 21 10.82 34.41 -38.72
N VAL A 22 11.81 35.29 -38.54
CA VAL A 22 13.00 35.00 -37.72
C VAL A 22 12.63 34.90 -36.24
N VAL A 23 11.74 35.75 -35.74
CA VAL A 23 11.22 35.66 -34.37
C VAL A 23 10.41 34.38 -34.18
N LEU A 24 9.55 34.01 -35.13
CA LEU A 24 8.77 32.76 -35.09
C LEU A 24 9.67 31.52 -35.21
N LEU A 25 10.71 31.54 -36.04
CA LEU A 25 11.70 30.47 -36.15
C LEU A 25 12.56 30.36 -34.88
N ASN A 26 12.91 31.47 -34.26
CA ASN A 26 13.62 31.48 -32.98
C ASN A 26 12.70 31.08 -31.82
N PHE A 27 11.42 31.45 -31.83
CA PHE A 27 10.42 30.97 -30.87
C PHE A 27 10.14 29.48 -31.06
N TYR A 28 10.05 29.01 -32.30
CA TYR A 28 9.89 27.60 -32.64
C TYR A 28 11.14 26.78 -32.28
N LYS A 29 12.35 27.35 -32.46
CA LYS A 29 13.59 26.78 -31.93
C LYS A 29 13.60 26.79 -30.41
N LEU A 30 13.21 27.89 -29.74
CA LEU A 30 13.13 27.95 -28.28
C LEU A 30 12.13 26.93 -27.72
N LEU A 31 10.98 26.75 -28.37
CA LEU A 31 9.96 25.74 -28.05
C LEU A 31 10.44 24.30 -28.31
N LYS A 32 11.36 24.10 -29.27
CA LYS A 32 12.02 22.81 -29.52
C LYS A 32 13.25 22.57 -28.63
N THR A 33 13.89 23.62 -28.10
CA THR A 33 15.07 23.53 -27.22
C THR A 33 14.72 23.61 -25.74
N SER A 34 13.47 23.89 -25.40
CA SER A 34 12.92 23.56 -24.09
C SER A 34 12.50 22.08 -24.10
N ASP A 35 13.47 21.19 -24.24
CA ASP A 35 13.34 19.88 -23.60
C ASP A 35 13.33 20.21 -22.11
N CYS A 36 12.15 20.36 -21.54
CA CYS A 36 11.99 20.31 -20.10
C CYS A 36 12.31 18.87 -19.69
N THR A 37 13.59 18.53 -19.62
CA THR A 37 14.04 17.33 -18.92
C THR A 37 13.56 17.50 -17.49
N SER A 38 12.47 16.82 -17.13
CA SER A 38 11.95 16.82 -15.77
C SER A 38 13.08 16.37 -14.86
N THR A 39 13.42 17.21 -13.89
CA THR A 39 14.46 16.93 -12.89
C THR A 39 13.93 16.13 -11.71
N HIS A 40 12.65 15.76 -11.73
CA HIS A 40 11.95 15.11 -10.63
C HIS A 40 11.67 13.65 -10.94
N ASN A 41 11.55 12.84 -9.89
CA ASN A 41 11.14 11.46 -10.03
C ASN A 41 9.65 11.42 -10.42
N GLN A 42 9.29 10.48 -11.29
CA GLN A 42 7.93 10.36 -11.83
C GLN A 42 7.33 9.00 -11.56
N VAL A 43 6.00 8.93 -11.56
CA VAL A 43 5.26 7.66 -11.66
C VAL A 43 4.49 7.64 -12.97
N LEU A 44 4.69 6.59 -13.74
CA LEU A 44 4.08 6.41 -15.05
C LEU A 44 3.07 5.27 -15.02
N SER A 45 1.93 5.43 -15.68
CA SER A 45 1.04 4.32 -16.07
C SER A 45 1.33 3.94 -17.51
N ILE A 46 1.74 2.69 -17.74
CA ILE A 46 2.11 2.14 -19.04
C ILE A 46 1.07 1.08 -19.42
N GLN A 47 0.44 1.24 -20.57
CA GLN A 47 -0.56 0.29 -21.08
C GLN A 47 0.14 -0.77 -21.93
N VAL A 48 0.23 -1.99 -21.43
CA VAL A 48 0.86 -3.12 -22.13
C VAL A 48 -0.23 -3.89 -22.88
N THR A 49 -0.16 -3.92 -24.21
CA THR A 49 -1.21 -4.54 -25.06
C THR A 49 -0.76 -5.82 -25.76
N THR A 50 0.55 -6.09 -25.79
CA THR A 50 1.11 -7.27 -26.45
C THR A 50 2.21 -7.92 -25.61
N GLN A 51 2.50 -9.19 -25.87
CA GLN A 51 3.58 -9.90 -25.19
C GLN A 51 4.96 -9.28 -25.48
N GLN A 52 5.18 -8.77 -26.69
CA GLN A 52 6.43 -8.07 -27.03
C GLN A 52 6.60 -6.80 -26.19
N GLN A 53 5.53 -6.01 -26.02
CA GLN A 53 5.56 -4.85 -25.12
C GLN A 53 5.79 -5.27 -23.67
N ALA A 54 5.20 -6.38 -23.22
CA ALA A 54 5.43 -6.91 -21.88
C ALA A 54 6.91 -7.23 -21.65
N ASP A 55 7.58 -7.88 -22.60
CA ASP A 55 9.00 -8.21 -22.49
C ASP A 55 9.88 -6.95 -22.41
N ILE A 56 9.53 -5.90 -23.15
CA ILE A 56 10.22 -4.60 -23.10
C ILE A 56 10.03 -3.93 -21.75
N VAL A 57 8.79 -3.86 -21.23
CA VAL A 57 8.52 -3.24 -19.92
C VAL A 57 9.15 -4.02 -18.79
N ARG A 58 9.15 -5.36 -18.84
CA ARG A 58 9.92 -6.21 -17.91
C ARG A 58 11.39 -5.84 -17.92
N ASN A 59 11.98 -5.67 -19.10
CA ASN A 59 13.38 -5.29 -19.23
C ASN A 59 13.65 -3.90 -18.63
N ILE A 60 12.81 -2.90 -18.95
CA ILE A 60 12.88 -1.55 -18.37
C ILE A 60 12.84 -1.63 -16.84
N SER A 61 11.90 -2.41 -16.29
CA SER A 61 11.70 -2.50 -14.84
C SER A 61 12.86 -3.17 -14.09
N SER A 62 13.72 -3.94 -14.77
CA SER A 62 14.79 -4.73 -14.17
C SER A 62 16.20 -4.20 -14.44
N GLN A 63 16.41 -3.48 -15.56
CA GLN A 63 17.74 -3.00 -15.96
C GLN A 63 18.06 -1.59 -15.44
N TYR A 64 17.04 -0.81 -15.10
CA TYR A 64 17.18 0.55 -14.61
C TYR A 64 16.80 0.61 -13.12
N GLU A 65 17.22 1.64 -12.40
CA GLU A 65 16.89 1.85 -10.97
C GLU A 65 15.41 2.27 -10.77
N THR A 66 14.50 1.70 -11.55
CA THR A 66 13.05 1.91 -11.45
C THR A 66 12.45 1.02 -10.37
N VAL A 67 11.26 1.40 -9.88
CA VAL A 67 10.53 0.60 -8.89
C VAL A 67 9.12 0.32 -9.38
N LEU A 68 8.77 -0.95 -9.50
CA LEU A 68 7.41 -1.38 -9.82
C LEU A 68 6.46 -1.10 -8.65
N TRP A 69 5.38 -0.37 -8.96
CA TRP A 69 4.28 -0.16 -8.03
C TRP A 69 3.15 -1.16 -8.23
N SER A 70 2.79 -1.44 -9.48
CA SER A 70 1.78 -2.45 -9.83
C SER A 70 2.04 -2.97 -11.25
N PRO A 71 2.06 -4.30 -11.50
CA PRO A 71 2.15 -5.34 -10.48
C PRO A 71 3.51 -5.30 -9.76
N VAL A 72 3.66 -6.02 -8.64
CA VAL A 72 4.85 -5.93 -7.78
C VAL A 72 6.13 -6.50 -8.40
N SER A 73 6.01 -7.39 -9.38
CA SER A 73 7.13 -8.10 -10.00
C SER A 73 6.99 -8.15 -11.53
N PRO A 74 8.11 -8.10 -12.28
CA PRO A 74 8.09 -8.21 -13.75
C PRO A 74 7.42 -9.49 -14.24
N GLU A 75 7.44 -10.57 -13.45
CA GLU A 75 6.83 -11.86 -13.81
C GLU A 75 5.30 -11.77 -13.99
N HIS A 76 4.66 -10.76 -13.41
CA HIS A 76 3.22 -10.53 -13.50
C HIS A 76 2.84 -9.57 -14.63
N ILE A 77 3.80 -9.01 -15.36
CA ILE A 77 3.53 -8.11 -16.49
C ILE A 77 3.19 -8.98 -17.70
N GLY A 78 1.93 -9.01 -18.13
CA GLY A 78 1.47 -9.73 -19.32
C GLY A 78 0.93 -8.80 -20.40
N ALA A 79 0.37 -9.37 -21.46
CA ALA A 79 -0.52 -8.63 -22.34
C ALA A 79 -1.76 -8.14 -21.56
N ASP A 80 -2.31 -6.99 -21.96
CA ASP A 80 -3.45 -6.32 -21.34
C ASP A 80 -3.26 -5.96 -19.86
N THR A 81 -2.00 -5.68 -19.47
CA THR A 81 -1.64 -5.26 -18.11
C THR A 81 -1.35 -3.76 -18.07
N GLU A 82 -1.96 -3.06 -17.12
CA GLU A 82 -1.56 -1.70 -16.76
C GLU A 82 -0.40 -1.77 -15.75
N VAL A 83 0.71 -1.11 -16.08
CA VAL A 83 1.92 -1.08 -15.25
C VAL A 83 2.12 0.30 -14.66
N HIS A 84 2.17 0.40 -13.33
CA HIS A 84 2.58 1.61 -12.62
C HIS A 84 4.06 1.50 -12.24
N LEU A 85 4.88 2.41 -12.79
CA LEU A 85 6.33 2.39 -12.66
C LEU A 85 6.84 3.71 -12.10
N PHE A 86 7.51 3.65 -10.94
CA PHE A 86 8.29 4.77 -10.42
C PHE A 86 9.64 4.83 -11.15
N VAL A 87 9.96 5.98 -11.72
CA VAL A 87 11.16 6.22 -12.51
C VAL A 87 11.93 7.38 -11.90
N PRO A 88 13.16 7.14 -11.39
CA PRO A 88 13.95 8.23 -10.87
C PRO A 88 14.42 9.19 -11.98
N ALA A 89 14.62 10.46 -11.64
CA ALA A 89 14.94 11.54 -12.56
C ALA A 89 16.17 11.25 -13.43
N ASN A 90 17.19 10.60 -12.86
CA ASN A 90 18.42 10.22 -13.57
C ASN A 90 18.20 9.21 -14.71
N ASN A 91 17.13 8.41 -14.64
CA ASN A 91 16.78 7.39 -15.63
C ASN A 91 15.59 7.80 -16.51
N LEU A 92 14.90 8.90 -16.18
CA LEU A 92 13.64 9.27 -16.84
C LEU A 92 13.79 9.45 -18.35
N GLY A 93 14.81 10.19 -18.80
CA GLY A 93 15.05 10.40 -20.23
C GLY A 93 15.27 9.09 -20.99
N THR A 94 16.13 8.21 -20.48
CA THR A 94 16.40 6.89 -21.09
C THR A 94 15.14 6.02 -21.14
N VAL A 95 14.36 5.98 -20.06
CA VAL A 95 13.13 5.19 -19.99
C VAL A 95 12.09 5.75 -20.97
N THR A 96 11.91 7.07 -21.05
CA THR A 96 10.99 7.71 -22.00
C THR A 96 11.39 7.48 -23.44
N ASP A 97 12.68 7.53 -23.77
CA ASP A 97 13.18 7.27 -25.12
C ASP A 97 12.92 5.81 -25.55
N LEU A 98 13.12 4.85 -24.65
CA LEU A 98 12.78 3.45 -24.89
C LEU A 98 11.29 3.26 -25.12
N MET A 99 10.45 3.90 -24.30
CA MET A 99 8.99 3.84 -24.47
C MET A 99 8.56 4.43 -25.82
N GLN A 100 9.13 5.56 -26.23
CA GLN A 100 8.84 6.16 -27.53
C GLN A 100 9.29 5.27 -28.70
N THR A 101 10.52 4.75 -28.62
CA THR A 101 11.11 3.85 -29.64
C THR A 101 10.27 2.60 -29.85
N HIS A 102 9.70 2.06 -28.78
CA HIS A 102 8.88 0.84 -28.81
C HIS A 102 7.37 1.11 -28.86
N HIS A 103 6.96 2.36 -29.10
CA HIS A 103 5.56 2.77 -29.19
C HIS A 103 4.71 2.34 -27.97
N LEU A 104 5.29 2.42 -26.77
CA LEU A 104 4.61 2.16 -25.51
C LEU A 104 3.75 3.38 -25.13
N THR A 105 2.44 3.17 -25.05
CA THR A 105 1.50 4.20 -24.61
C THR A 105 1.60 4.34 -23.09
N HIS A 106 1.87 5.56 -22.62
CA HIS A 106 1.97 5.85 -21.19
C HIS A 106 1.36 7.19 -20.82
N GLN A 107 1.06 7.34 -19.53
CA GLN A 107 0.58 8.56 -18.89
C GLN A 107 1.45 8.86 -17.67
N VAL A 108 1.74 10.14 -17.43
CA VAL A 108 2.38 10.58 -16.19
C VAL A 108 1.30 10.67 -15.11
N LEU A 109 1.34 9.76 -14.13
CA LEU A 109 0.43 9.77 -12.98
C LEU A 109 0.86 10.82 -11.96
N LEU A 110 2.17 10.86 -11.67
CA LEU A 110 2.81 11.82 -10.77
C LEU A 110 4.03 12.40 -11.48
N ASP A 111 4.05 13.72 -11.64
CA ASP A 111 5.11 14.47 -12.31
C ASP A 111 6.25 14.87 -11.37
N ASN A 112 5.96 15.02 -10.08
CA ASN A 112 6.90 15.34 -9.03
C ASN A 112 6.57 14.57 -7.75
N THR A 113 7.23 13.43 -7.54
CA THR A 113 6.99 12.64 -6.33
C THR A 113 7.59 13.26 -5.08
N GLU A 114 8.65 14.08 -5.21
CA GLU A 114 9.33 14.71 -4.08
C GLU A 114 8.37 15.61 -3.30
N GLU A 115 7.52 16.38 -3.99
CA GLU A 115 6.54 17.25 -3.35
C GLU A 115 5.56 16.47 -2.46
N LEU A 116 5.08 15.32 -2.94
CA LEU A 116 4.19 14.47 -2.16
C LEU A 116 4.91 13.83 -0.98
N ILE A 117 6.16 13.40 -1.15
CA ILE A 117 6.97 12.84 -0.07
C ILE A 117 7.16 13.90 1.03
N GLU A 118 7.54 15.12 0.64
CA GLU A 118 7.67 16.24 1.58
C GLU A 118 6.35 16.52 2.30
N MET A 119 5.22 16.54 1.58
CA MET A 119 3.89 16.69 2.19
C MET A 119 3.59 15.59 3.21
N GLN A 120 3.96 14.33 2.93
CA GLN A 120 3.71 13.20 3.82
C GLN A 120 4.60 13.24 5.08
N THR A 121 5.81 13.81 5.00
CA THR A 121 6.79 13.84 6.11
C THR A 121 6.89 15.18 6.85
N ARG A 122 6.08 16.18 6.46
CA ARG A 122 6.08 17.50 7.13
C ARG A 122 5.73 17.37 8.60
N ASN A 123 6.63 17.81 9.47
CA ASN A 123 6.37 17.88 10.90
C ASN A 123 5.57 19.14 11.23
N GLU A 124 4.23 19.03 11.31
CA GLU A 124 3.39 20.20 11.58
C GLU A 124 3.39 20.63 13.06
N SER A 125 4.12 19.95 13.97
CA SER A 125 4.26 20.44 15.36
C SER A 125 4.88 21.83 15.45
N SER A 126 5.51 22.31 14.36
CA SER A 126 6.09 23.64 14.24
C SER A 126 5.20 24.67 13.54
N ASP A 127 4.01 24.32 13.04
CA ASP A 127 3.09 25.29 12.44
C ASP A 127 2.00 25.72 13.45
N PRO A 128 2.10 26.93 14.03
CA PRO A 128 1.10 27.44 14.98
C PRO A 128 -0.29 27.69 14.36
N ARG A 129 -0.47 27.47 13.06
CA ARG A 129 -1.77 27.55 12.36
C ARG A 129 -2.31 26.20 11.90
N SER A 130 -1.59 25.09 12.12
CA SER A 130 -2.10 23.77 11.72
C SER A 130 -3.29 23.38 12.62
N SER A 131 -4.46 23.22 11.99
CA SER A 131 -5.66 22.63 12.59
C SER A 131 -5.82 21.16 12.23
N VAL A 132 -4.78 20.51 11.71
CA VAL A 132 -4.85 19.13 11.21
C VAL A 132 -4.83 18.15 12.38
N SER A 133 -5.77 17.22 12.41
CA SER A 133 -5.85 16.18 13.44
C SER A 133 -4.58 15.32 13.43
N TYR A 134 -4.17 14.81 14.60
CA TYR A 134 -3.08 13.84 14.69
C TYR A 134 -3.30 12.65 13.73
N TYR A 135 -4.53 12.19 13.58
CA TYR A 135 -4.90 11.03 12.75
C TYR A 135 -5.07 11.33 11.26
N ASP A 136 -4.92 12.59 10.85
CA ASP A 136 -4.94 13.02 9.43
C ASP A 136 -3.53 13.23 8.86
N ARG A 137 -2.52 12.61 9.48
CA ARG A 137 -1.10 12.70 9.10
C ARG A 137 -0.44 11.33 9.19
N TYR A 138 0.64 11.15 8.43
CA TYR A 138 1.53 10.00 8.60
C TYR A 138 2.51 10.27 9.74
N HIS A 139 2.91 9.20 10.44
CA HIS A 139 3.76 9.28 11.62
C HIS A 139 5.02 8.46 11.44
N SER A 140 6.15 8.98 11.91
CA SER A 140 7.39 8.21 11.97
C SER A 140 7.23 7.01 12.89
N LEU A 141 8.15 6.03 12.79
CA LEU A 141 8.10 4.86 13.67
C LEU A 141 8.19 5.26 15.15
N GLU A 142 9.05 6.24 15.46
CA GLU A 142 9.23 6.79 16.80
C GLU A 142 7.95 7.43 17.34
N ASP A 143 7.25 8.20 16.51
CA ASP A 143 5.96 8.81 16.87
C ASP A 143 4.90 7.74 17.14
N ILE A 144 4.87 6.67 16.34
CA ILE A 144 3.97 5.53 16.56
C ILE A 144 4.29 4.85 17.89
N TYR A 145 5.56 4.58 18.22
CA TYR A 145 5.92 3.99 19.52
C TYR A 145 5.53 4.89 20.71
N CYS A 146 5.74 6.20 20.58
CA CYS A 146 5.30 7.16 21.58
C CYS A 146 3.77 7.12 21.75
N TRP A 147 3.04 7.08 20.64
CA TRP A 147 1.59 6.95 20.61
C TRP A 147 1.10 5.66 21.28
N ILE A 148 1.70 4.50 20.99
CA ILE A 148 1.33 3.21 21.62
C ILE A 148 1.40 3.32 23.15
N ASN A 149 2.52 3.84 23.67
CA ASN A 149 2.72 4.00 25.10
C ASN A 149 1.71 4.98 25.71
N LYS A 150 1.49 6.13 25.05
CA LYS A 150 0.53 7.14 25.49
C LYS A 150 -0.90 6.60 25.52
N THR A 151 -1.35 5.93 24.46
CA THR A 151 -2.70 5.34 24.38
C THR A 151 -2.94 4.31 25.47
N ALA A 152 -1.94 3.49 25.79
CA ALA A 152 -2.05 2.52 26.89
C ALA A 152 -2.13 3.18 28.27
N GLN A 153 -1.44 4.29 28.48
CA GLN A 153 -1.49 5.05 29.74
C GLN A 153 -2.81 5.82 29.90
N GLU A 154 -3.38 6.33 28.81
CA GLU A 154 -4.63 7.09 28.81
C GLU A 154 -5.88 6.18 28.90
N HIS A 155 -5.78 4.93 28.43
CA HIS A 155 -6.88 3.97 28.41
C HIS A 155 -6.52 2.60 29.04
N PRO A 156 -5.98 2.56 30.27
CA PRO A 156 -5.45 1.32 30.87
C PRO A 156 -6.53 0.27 31.16
N ASP A 157 -7.80 0.69 31.21
CA ASP A 157 -8.98 -0.15 31.41
C ASP A 157 -9.42 -0.88 30.13
N MET A 158 -8.97 -0.42 28.95
CA MET A 158 -9.36 -0.98 27.65
C MET A 158 -8.18 -1.46 26.82
N VAL A 159 -6.96 -0.96 27.06
CA VAL A 159 -5.77 -1.19 26.23
C VAL A 159 -4.69 -1.89 27.04
N LYS A 160 -4.14 -2.98 26.49
CA LYS A 160 -2.90 -3.60 26.96
C LYS A 160 -1.89 -3.70 25.82
N VAL A 161 -0.64 -3.35 26.08
CA VAL A 161 0.45 -3.47 25.10
C VAL A 161 1.17 -4.81 25.35
N ILE A 162 1.36 -5.56 24.27
CA ILE A 162 2.01 -6.87 24.27
C ILE A 162 3.21 -6.79 23.35
N LEU A 163 4.40 -7.08 23.87
CA LEU A 163 5.60 -7.27 23.06
C LEU A 163 5.60 -8.70 22.53
N ILE A 164 5.48 -8.88 21.21
CA ILE A 164 5.41 -10.23 20.60
C ILE A 164 6.76 -10.73 20.06
N GLY A 165 7.74 -9.82 19.94
CA GLY A 165 9.04 -10.14 19.38
C GLY A 165 9.85 -8.89 19.06
N SER A 166 10.89 -9.06 18.25
CA SER A 166 11.72 -7.96 17.78
C SER A 166 12.09 -8.16 16.33
N SER A 167 12.24 -7.07 15.60
CA SER A 167 12.66 -7.08 14.21
C SER A 167 14.12 -7.51 14.04
N TYR A 168 14.57 -7.61 12.80
CA TYR A 168 15.96 -7.92 12.48
C TYR A 168 16.94 -6.94 13.15
N GLU A 169 16.68 -5.63 13.03
CA GLU A 169 17.43 -4.53 13.66
C GLU A 169 17.04 -4.28 15.13
N LYS A 170 16.36 -5.24 15.77
CA LYS A 170 16.04 -5.25 17.21
C LYS A 170 15.07 -4.17 17.67
N ARG A 171 14.15 -3.76 16.80
CA ARG A 171 13.02 -2.90 17.17
C ARG A 171 11.86 -3.73 17.69
N PRO A 172 11.15 -3.28 18.73
CA PRO A 172 10.06 -4.06 19.34
C PRO A 172 8.84 -4.16 18.41
N LEU A 173 8.23 -5.34 18.32
CA LEU A 173 6.91 -5.51 17.70
C LEU A 173 5.84 -5.45 18.79
N TYR A 174 5.09 -4.35 18.81
CA TYR A 174 4.04 -4.11 19.81
C TYR A 174 2.64 -4.35 19.24
N VAL A 175 1.87 -5.19 19.94
CA VAL A 175 0.45 -5.42 19.69
C VAL A 175 -0.36 -4.70 20.77
N LEU A 176 -1.37 -3.93 20.37
CA LEU A 176 -2.37 -3.38 21.27
C LEU A 176 -3.55 -4.34 21.34
N LYS A 177 -3.79 -4.91 22.52
CA LYS A 177 -5.02 -5.62 22.84
C LYS A 177 -6.06 -4.61 23.31
N LEU A 178 -7.13 -4.43 22.53
CA LEU A 178 -8.31 -3.67 22.90
C LEU A 178 -9.39 -4.61 23.46
N SER A 179 -10.02 -4.25 24.57
CA SER A 179 -11.17 -4.96 25.11
C SER A 179 -12.18 -3.98 25.70
N GLY A 180 -13.47 -4.28 25.56
CA GLY A 180 -14.53 -3.52 26.22
C GLY A 180 -14.48 -3.66 27.74
N ARG A 181 -14.98 -2.64 28.44
CA ARG A 181 -15.03 -2.57 29.91
C ARG A 181 -15.90 -3.63 30.57
N GLN A 182 -16.77 -4.28 29.79
CA GLN A 182 -17.54 -5.41 30.27
C GLN A 182 -16.65 -6.66 30.30
N GLU A 183 -16.36 -7.11 31.52
CA GLU A 183 -15.62 -8.34 31.75
C GLU A 183 -16.50 -9.53 31.35
N ARG A 184 -16.04 -10.28 30.36
CA ARG A 184 -16.60 -11.58 29.98
C ARG A 184 -15.45 -12.57 30.00
N ALA A 185 -15.64 -13.71 30.65
CA ALA A 185 -14.70 -14.82 30.54
C ALA A 185 -14.66 -15.30 29.08
N GLU A 186 -13.45 -15.56 28.57
CA GLU A 186 -13.19 -16.23 27.29
C GLU A 186 -13.82 -15.56 26.06
N LYS A 187 -13.43 -14.30 25.78
CA LYS A 187 -13.79 -13.64 24.52
C LYS A 187 -13.07 -14.31 23.34
N ARG A 188 -13.79 -14.43 22.21
CA ARG A 188 -13.17 -14.63 20.90
C ARG A 188 -12.28 -13.43 20.58
N ALA A 189 -11.38 -13.57 19.61
CA ALA A 189 -10.50 -12.50 19.22
C ALA A 189 -10.49 -12.23 17.72
N MET A 190 -10.17 -10.98 17.38
CA MET A 190 -9.85 -10.51 16.03
C MET A 190 -8.40 -10.04 16.02
N TRP A 191 -7.66 -10.40 14.98
CA TRP A 191 -6.33 -9.91 14.69
C TRP A 191 -6.37 -8.93 13.52
N ILE A 192 -5.67 -7.81 13.66
CA ILE A 192 -5.46 -6.80 12.62
C ILE A 192 -3.96 -6.49 12.58
N ASP A 193 -3.32 -6.68 11.44
CA ASP A 193 -1.96 -6.18 11.21
C ASP A 193 -1.91 -5.15 10.09
N CYS A 194 -0.98 -4.22 10.26
CA CYS A 194 -0.70 -3.13 9.33
C CYS A 194 0.82 -3.02 9.10
N GLY A 195 1.20 -2.38 7.99
CA GLY A 195 2.59 -2.06 7.71
C GLY A 195 3.50 -3.28 7.54
N ILE A 196 2.99 -4.36 6.95
CA ILE A 196 3.82 -5.51 6.54
C ILE A 196 4.74 -5.14 5.36
N HIS A 197 4.26 -4.34 4.42
CA HIS A 197 5.09 -3.70 3.40
C HIS A 197 5.36 -2.24 3.79
N ALA A 198 6.63 -1.86 3.72
CA ALA A 198 7.10 -0.61 4.32
C ALA A 198 6.54 0.67 3.67
N ARG A 199 6.39 0.70 2.34
CA ARG A 199 5.93 1.88 1.58
C ARG A 199 4.42 2.17 1.69
N GLU A 200 3.63 1.27 2.27
CA GLU A 200 2.16 1.34 2.31
C GLU A 200 1.69 2.15 3.52
N TRP A 201 2.07 3.43 3.60
CA TRP A 201 1.90 4.26 4.81
C TRP A 201 0.44 4.45 5.27
N ILE A 202 -0.54 4.31 4.38
CA ILE A 202 -1.96 4.37 4.75
C ILE A 202 -2.39 3.18 5.61
N SER A 203 -1.68 2.04 5.53
CA SER A 203 -1.96 0.87 6.35
C SER A 203 -1.68 1.13 7.85
N PRO A 204 -0.46 1.53 8.28
CA PRO A 204 -0.23 1.94 9.67
C PRO A 204 -1.15 3.08 10.13
N ALA A 205 -1.41 4.07 9.27
CA ALA A 205 -2.34 5.15 9.58
C ALA A 205 -3.77 4.64 9.88
N PHE A 206 -4.24 3.63 9.15
CA PHE A 206 -5.52 2.96 9.43
C PHE A 206 -5.51 2.26 10.79
N CYS A 207 -4.46 1.52 11.15
CA CYS A 207 -4.39 0.88 12.46
C CYS A 207 -4.47 1.90 13.62
N LEU A 208 -3.76 3.04 13.51
CA LEU A 208 -3.85 4.14 14.47
C LEU A 208 -5.27 4.72 14.53
N TRP A 209 -5.87 4.98 13.36
CA TRP A 209 -7.23 5.48 13.25
C TRP A 209 -8.25 4.53 13.89
N PHE A 210 -8.14 3.23 13.59
CA PHE A 210 -9.04 2.19 14.11
C PHE A 210 -8.99 2.13 15.64
N VAL A 211 -7.79 2.15 16.24
CA VAL A 211 -7.63 2.14 17.69
C VAL A 211 -8.27 3.39 18.31
N GLN A 212 -7.93 4.59 17.82
CA GLN A 212 -8.51 5.82 18.35
C GLN A 212 -10.02 5.85 18.20
N TYR A 213 -10.55 5.47 17.04
CA TYR A 213 -11.98 5.44 16.79
C TYR A 213 -12.66 4.46 17.76
N SER A 214 -12.09 3.28 17.95
CA SER A 214 -12.63 2.26 18.85
C SER A 214 -12.71 2.76 20.29
N LEU A 215 -11.68 3.47 20.78
CA LEU A 215 -11.64 4.03 22.13
C LEU A 215 -12.60 5.21 22.30
N ASN A 216 -12.60 6.15 21.35
CA ASN A 216 -13.45 7.35 21.41
C ASN A 216 -14.94 7.03 21.30
N PHE A 217 -15.29 6.00 20.52
CA PHE A 217 -16.68 5.69 20.21
C PHE A 217 -17.21 4.46 20.96
N TYR A 218 -16.45 3.89 21.89
CA TYR A 218 -16.98 2.87 22.81
C TYR A 218 -18.11 3.47 23.68
N ASN A 219 -19.24 2.77 23.75
CA ASN A 219 -20.53 3.23 24.31
C ASN A 219 -21.21 4.41 23.60
N LEU A 220 -20.67 4.89 22.47
CA LEU A 220 -21.31 5.91 21.63
C LEU A 220 -21.74 5.37 20.26
N ASN A 221 -20.95 4.45 19.71
CA ASN A 221 -21.27 3.73 18.49
C ASN A 221 -21.59 2.26 18.80
N ASN A 222 -22.80 1.83 18.44
CA ASN A 222 -23.28 0.48 18.77
C ASN A 222 -22.42 -0.62 18.14
N ASP A 223 -21.95 -0.43 16.90
CA ASP A 223 -21.11 -1.42 16.21
C ASP A 223 -19.78 -1.64 16.96
N ILE A 224 -19.09 -0.54 17.30
CA ILE A 224 -17.82 -0.58 18.04
C ILE A 224 -18.01 -1.18 19.44
N THR A 225 -19.09 -0.79 20.11
CA THR A 225 -19.40 -1.29 21.45
C THR A 225 -19.66 -2.79 21.43
N GLU A 226 -20.43 -3.27 20.44
CA GLU A 226 -20.69 -4.70 20.25
C GLU A 226 -19.39 -5.45 19.94
N MET A 227 -18.56 -4.94 19.03
CA MET A 227 -17.28 -5.55 18.70
C MET A 227 -16.36 -5.71 19.93
N LEU A 228 -16.16 -4.66 20.72
CA LEU A 228 -15.28 -4.69 21.90
C LEU A 228 -15.86 -5.50 23.08
N ASN A 229 -17.19 -5.61 23.18
CA ASN A 229 -17.83 -6.43 24.20
C ASN A 229 -17.83 -7.92 23.83
N SER A 230 -17.83 -8.25 22.53
CA SER A 230 -17.90 -9.61 22.03
C SER A 230 -16.55 -10.20 21.63
N MET A 231 -15.55 -9.37 21.31
CA MET A 231 -14.20 -9.79 20.95
C MET A 231 -13.10 -8.98 21.64
N ASP A 232 -11.99 -9.64 21.94
CA ASP A 232 -10.70 -8.97 22.12
C ASP A 232 -10.11 -8.63 20.74
N ILE A 233 -9.61 -7.42 20.55
CA ILE A 233 -9.06 -6.99 19.26
C ILE A 233 -7.57 -6.74 19.41
N TYR A 234 -6.76 -7.54 18.74
CA TYR A 234 -5.31 -7.41 18.69
C TYR A 234 -4.92 -6.61 17.45
N VAL A 235 -4.27 -5.46 17.64
CA VAL A 235 -3.83 -4.57 16.56
C VAL A 235 -2.32 -4.47 16.57
N LEU A 236 -1.66 -4.85 15.48
CA LEU A 236 -0.23 -4.65 15.23
C LEU A 236 -0.05 -3.48 14.24
N PRO A 237 0.27 -2.26 14.69
CA PRO A 237 0.27 -1.09 13.81
C PRO A 237 1.35 -1.11 12.73
N VAL A 238 2.51 -1.69 13.03
CA VAL A 238 3.64 -1.79 12.10
C VAL A 238 4.31 -3.16 12.27
N MET A 239 4.02 -4.09 11.36
CA MET A 239 4.62 -5.41 11.35
C MET A 239 6.08 -5.38 10.86
N ASN A 240 6.42 -4.48 9.94
CA ASN A 240 7.77 -4.28 9.41
C ASN A 240 8.39 -2.97 9.89
N PRO A 241 8.78 -2.85 11.19
CA PRO A 241 9.28 -1.59 11.72
C PRO A 241 10.59 -1.16 11.06
N ASP A 242 11.46 -2.10 10.65
CA ASP A 242 12.74 -1.76 10.05
C ASP A 242 12.58 -1.19 8.64
N GLY A 243 11.78 -1.86 7.81
CA GLY A 243 11.43 -1.36 6.49
C GLY A 243 10.68 -0.04 6.59
N TYR A 244 9.67 0.06 7.48
CA TYR A 244 8.91 1.29 7.65
C TYR A 244 9.83 2.46 8.02
N LYS A 245 10.73 2.32 9.00
CA LYS A 245 11.71 3.36 9.32
C LYS A 245 12.61 3.70 8.13
N TYR A 246 13.07 2.71 7.39
CA TYR A 246 13.89 2.93 6.20
C TYR A 246 13.18 3.76 5.11
N THR A 247 11.84 3.66 4.99
CA THR A 247 11.06 4.50 4.08
C THR A 247 10.97 5.96 4.50
N TRP A 248 11.13 6.25 5.78
CA TRP A 248 11.17 7.62 6.31
C TRP A 248 12.55 8.25 6.19
N THR A 249 13.62 7.45 6.24
CA THR A 249 14.99 7.99 6.36
C THR A 249 15.84 7.83 5.10
N THR A 250 15.49 6.94 4.18
CA THR A 250 16.42 6.55 3.10
C THR A 250 15.74 6.27 1.77
N ASN A 251 14.79 5.35 1.71
CA ASN A 251 14.13 5.00 0.44
C ASN A 251 12.63 4.82 0.63
N ARG A 252 11.87 5.84 0.25
CA ARG A 252 10.41 5.87 0.36
C ARG A 252 9.69 4.74 -0.40
N MET A 253 10.33 4.18 -1.43
CA MET A 253 9.77 3.11 -2.27
C MET A 253 10.11 1.70 -1.79
N TRP A 254 10.82 1.58 -0.65
CA TRP A 254 11.17 0.29 -0.06
C TRP A 254 9.94 -0.50 0.39
N ARG A 255 9.93 -1.80 0.12
CA ARG A 255 8.81 -2.71 0.43
C ARG A 255 9.16 -3.71 1.53
N LYS A 256 10.28 -4.42 1.36
CA LYS A 256 10.71 -5.56 2.18
C LYS A 256 11.08 -5.17 3.61
N ASN A 257 11.42 -6.15 4.46
CA ASN A 257 12.11 -5.85 5.72
C ASN A 257 13.57 -5.43 5.47
N ARG A 258 14.41 -5.43 6.51
CA ARG A 258 15.83 -5.04 6.43
C ARG A 258 16.81 -6.15 6.84
N SER A 259 16.39 -7.41 6.77
CA SER A 259 17.29 -8.53 7.05
C SER A 259 18.43 -8.59 6.03
N SER A 260 19.64 -8.84 6.51
CA SER A 260 20.81 -9.02 5.63
C SER A 260 21.00 -10.50 5.31
N SER A 261 21.35 -10.80 4.06
CA SER A 261 21.75 -12.15 3.63
C SER A 261 23.27 -12.25 3.60
N LYS A 262 23.83 -13.41 3.98
CA LYS A 262 25.26 -13.70 3.80
C LYS A 262 25.61 -14.06 2.34
N GLU A 263 24.61 -14.43 1.56
CA GLU A 263 24.76 -14.99 0.20
C GLU A 263 24.58 -13.92 -0.89
N SER A 264 24.09 -12.73 -0.52
CA SER A 264 23.81 -11.64 -1.47
C SER A 264 24.01 -10.27 -0.81
N ASN A 265 24.38 -9.28 -1.63
CA ASN A 265 24.44 -7.88 -1.21
C ASN A 265 23.04 -7.21 -1.16
N CYS A 266 22.01 -7.89 -1.64
CA CYS A 266 20.63 -7.41 -1.58
C CYS A 266 20.05 -7.63 -0.17
N VAL A 267 19.26 -6.66 0.27
CA VAL A 267 18.73 -6.61 1.64
C VAL A 267 17.22 -6.85 1.61
N GLY A 268 16.74 -7.58 2.60
CA GLY A 268 15.35 -7.74 2.94
C GLY A 268 14.64 -8.89 2.23
N THR A 269 13.62 -9.38 2.92
CA THR A 269 12.65 -10.38 2.49
C THR A 269 11.26 -9.74 2.43
N ASP A 270 10.45 -10.16 1.45
CA ASP A 270 9.03 -9.81 1.43
C ASP A 270 8.32 -10.62 2.52
N LEU A 271 7.93 -9.95 3.60
CA LEU A 271 7.26 -10.60 4.73
C LEU A 271 5.97 -11.31 4.31
N ASN A 272 5.27 -10.81 3.27
CA ASN A 272 4.05 -11.44 2.75
C ASN A 272 4.34 -12.49 1.66
N ARG A 273 5.57 -13.00 1.61
CA ARG A 273 5.99 -14.23 0.90
C ARG A 273 6.70 -15.20 1.83
N ASN A 274 6.81 -14.88 3.12
CA ASN A 274 7.63 -15.62 4.07
C ASN A 274 6.84 -16.58 4.95
N PHE A 275 5.50 -16.57 4.96
CA PHE A 275 4.72 -17.50 5.78
C PHE A 275 4.65 -18.91 5.16
N ASP A 276 4.37 -19.93 5.98
CA ASP A 276 4.30 -21.33 5.55
C ASP A 276 2.96 -21.68 4.86
N ALA A 277 2.71 -21.08 3.69
CA ALA A 277 1.53 -21.32 2.87
C ALA A 277 1.91 -21.48 1.40
N ASN A 278 2.11 -22.73 0.95
CA ASN A 278 2.66 -23.04 -0.38
C ASN A 278 3.96 -22.26 -0.68
N TRP A 279 4.81 -22.12 0.34
CA TRP A 279 5.93 -21.19 0.39
C TRP A 279 6.86 -21.27 -0.83
N CYS A 280 7.26 -20.09 -1.32
CA CYS A 280 8.21 -19.88 -2.41
C CYS A 280 7.93 -20.64 -3.73
N THR A 281 6.65 -20.94 -4.00
CA THR A 281 6.19 -21.43 -5.31
C THR A 281 5.98 -20.25 -6.29
N LYS A 282 5.36 -20.50 -7.47
CA LYS A 282 5.12 -19.46 -8.50
C LYS A 282 4.32 -18.28 -7.91
N GLY A 283 4.83 -17.05 -8.07
CA GLY A 283 4.29 -15.83 -7.44
C GLY A 283 5.17 -15.27 -6.31
N ALA A 284 6.27 -15.95 -6.02
CA ALA A 284 7.36 -15.53 -5.15
C ALA A 284 8.70 -15.79 -5.84
N SER A 285 9.78 -15.23 -5.30
CA SER A 285 11.13 -15.43 -5.81
C SER A 285 12.07 -15.97 -4.74
N ASN A 286 12.99 -16.85 -5.14
CA ASN A 286 14.11 -17.29 -4.32
C ASN A 286 15.38 -16.43 -4.50
N ARG A 287 15.32 -15.35 -5.30
CA ARG A 287 16.44 -14.44 -5.53
C ARG A 287 16.37 -13.26 -4.55
N PRO A 288 17.38 -13.05 -3.69
CA PRO A 288 17.36 -12.00 -2.67
C PRO A 288 17.16 -10.57 -3.16
N CYS A 289 17.45 -10.29 -4.43
CA CYS A 289 17.30 -8.97 -5.02
C CYS A 289 15.88 -8.67 -5.52
N ASP A 290 15.03 -9.70 -5.65
CA ASP A 290 13.67 -9.50 -6.12
C ASP A 290 12.81 -8.90 -4.98
N GLU A 291 11.86 -8.03 -5.35
CA GLU A 291 10.92 -7.40 -4.41
C GLU A 291 9.98 -8.41 -3.73
N ILE A 292 9.80 -9.58 -4.33
CA ILE A 292 9.00 -10.71 -3.85
C ILE A 292 9.86 -11.87 -3.32
N TYR A 293 11.07 -11.56 -2.85
CA TYR A 293 11.96 -12.56 -2.25
C TYR A 293 11.30 -13.23 -1.04
N CYS A 294 11.20 -14.57 -1.04
CA CYS A 294 10.46 -15.37 -0.08
C CYS A 294 11.20 -15.66 1.24
N GLY A 295 12.48 -15.28 1.35
CA GLY A 295 13.34 -15.59 2.49
C GLY A 295 14.07 -16.92 2.32
N GLN A 296 14.83 -17.34 3.35
CA GLN A 296 15.63 -18.58 3.28
C GLN A 296 14.79 -19.84 3.51
N PHE A 297 13.72 -19.72 4.30
CA PHE A 297 12.76 -20.77 4.64
C PHE A 297 11.49 -20.09 5.18
N PRO A 298 10.35 -20.80 5.31
CA PRO A 298 9.15 -20.22 5.90
C PRO A 298 9.44 -19.68 7.31
N GLU A 299 9.00 -18.46 7.58
CA GLU A 299 9.16 -17.76 8.85
C GLU A 299 10.64 -17.50 9.20
N SER A 300 11.51 -17.37 8.19
CA SER A 300 12.92 -16.98 8.38
C SER A 300 13.09 -15.57 8.94
N GLU A 301 12.12 -14.70 8.73
CA GLU A 301 12.16 -13.32 9.20
C GLU A 301 11.60 -13.21 10.62
N PRO A 302 12.30 -12.55 11.56
CA PRO A 302 11.88 -12.50 12.95
C PRO A 302 10.55 -11.75 13.13
N GLU A 303 10.19 -10.86 12.21
CA GLU A 303 8.88 -10.22 12.19
C GLU A 303 7.74 -11.22 11.85
N ALA A 304 7.95 -12.05 10.83
CA ALA A 304 6.99 -13.08 10.43
C ALA A 304 6.88 -14.18 11.50
N GLU A 305 8.01 -14.64 12.03
CA GLU A 305 8.07 -15.61 13.12
C GLU A 305 7.31 -15.12 14.36
N ALA A 306 7.49 -13.85 14.76
CA ALA A 306 6.81 -13.29 15.94
C ALA A 306 5.28 -13.29 15.78
N VAL A 307 4.78 -12.88 14.60
CA VAL A 307 3.34 -12.92 14.29
C VAL A 307 2.83 -14.36 14.25
N ALA A 308 3.56 -15.25 13.59
CA ALA A 308 3.19 -16.66 13.47
C ALA A 308 3.11 -17.34 14.85
N ASN A 309 4.10 -17.11 15.72
CA ASN A 309 4.11 -17.63 17.09
C ASN A 309 2.96 -17.08 17.94
N PHE A 310 2.66 -15.78 17.81
CA PHE A 310 1.53 -15.17 18.50
C PHE A 310 0.21 -15.82 18.07
N LEU A 311 -0.04 -15.94 16.77
CA LEU A 311 -1.28 -16.51 16.25
C LEU A 311 -1.39 -18.02 16.52
N ARG A 312 -0.30 -18.79 16.43
CA ARG A 312 -0.29 -20.22 16.83
C ARG A 312 -0.69 -20.41 18.29
N SER A 313 -0.22 -19.55 19.20
CA SER A 313 -0.56 -19.62 20.63
C SER A 313 -1.99 -19.13 20.95
N HIS A 314 -2.66 -18.45 20.00
CA HIS A 314 -4.00 -17.91 20.16
C HIS A 314 -5.02 -18.46 19.15
N LYS A 315 -4.69 -19.53 18.40
CA LYS A 315 -5.54 -20.07 17.32
C LYS A 315 -6.95 -20.47 17.77
N ASP A 316 -7.11 -20.87 19.03
CA ASP A 316 -8.39 -21.29 19.57
C ASP A 316 -9.30 -20.10 19.91
N SER A 317 -8.73 -18.92 20.17
CA SER A 317 -9.48 -17.70 20.48
C SER A 317 -9.63 -16.76 19.27
N VAL A 318 -8.59 -16.61 18.44
CA VAL A 318 -8.64 -15.76 17.24
C VAL A 318 -9.53 -16.40 16.17
N LYS A 319 -10.57 -15.68 15.75
CA LYS A 319 -11.54 -16.14 14.75
C LYS A 319 -11.59 -15.27 13.49
N LEU A 320 -10.97 -14.10 13.51
CA LEU A 320 -10.94 -13.17 12.39
C LEU A 320 -9.51 -12.63 12.22
N TYR A 321 -8.96 -12.73 11.02
CA TYR A 321 -7.64 -12.22 10.64
C TYR A 321 -7.80 -11.19 9.53
N LEU A 322 -7.23 -10.00 9.71
CA LEU A 322 -7.26 -8.90 8.75
C LEU A 322 -5.85 -8.36 8.55
N SER A 323 -5.29 -8.51 7.34
CA SER A 323 -4.05 -7.85 6.96
C SER A 323 -4.34 -6.63 6.09
N ILE A 324 -3.82 -5.46 6.49
CA ILE A 324 -4.12 -4.18 5.85
C ILE A 324 -2.93 -3.73 5.01
N HIS A 325 -3.20 -3.40 3.75
CA HIS A 325 -2.25 -3.07 2.71
C HIS A 325 -2.71 -1.85 1.90
N SER A 326 -1.85 -1.41 0.97
CA SER A 326 -2.28 -0.57 -0.14
C SER A 326 -1.43 -0.84 -1.37
N TYR A 327 -1.82 -0.45 -2.58
CA TYR A 327 -3.06 0.21 -2.98
C TYR A 327 -3.80 -0.65 -4.00
N GLY A 328 -5.03 -0.27 -4.30
CA GLY A 328 -5.79 -0.89 -5.39
C GLY A 328 -7.28 -0.96 -5.14
N GLN A 329 -7.73 -0.57 -3.94
CA GLN A 329 -9.12 -0.66 -3.49
C GLN A 329 -9.66 -2.07 -3.68
N MET A 330 -9.15 -3.04 -2.92
CA MET A 330 -9.55 -4.44 -3.02
C MET A 330 -9.87 -5.04 -1.64
N LEU A 331 -10.91 -5.87 -1.58
CA LEU A 331 -11.25 -6.69 -0.42
C LEU A 331 -11.08 -8.17 -0.82
N LEU A 332 -10.00 -8.77 -0.35
CA LEU A 332 -9.53 -10.07 -0.79
C LEU A 332 -9.68 -11.11 0.33
N PHE A 333 -9.75 -12.37 -0.06
CA PHE A 333 -9.72 -13.51 0.86
C PHE A 333 -8.98 -14.70 0.22
N PRO A 334 -8.53 -15.68 1.02
CA PRO A 334 -7.82 -16.86 0.50
C PRO A 334 -8.59 -17.67 -0.58
N TYR A 335 -7.90 -18.38 -1.48
CA TYR A 335 -6.45 -18.49 -1.52
C TYR A 335 -5.77 -17.44 -2.41
N SER A 336 -4.59 -17.01 -1.97
CA SER A 336 -3.60 -16.22 -2.69
C SER A 336 -2.61 -17.12 -3.45
N CYS A 337 -2.24 -18.27 -2.89
CA CYS A 337 -1.24 -19.18 -3.43
C CYS A 337 -1.74 -20.09 -4.58
N SER A 338 -3.05 -20.19 -4.80
CA SER A 338 -3.64 -21.02 -5.85
C SER A 338 -5.01 -20.50 -6.30
N ASN A 339 -5.47 -20.96 -7.47
CA ASN A 339 -6.82 -20.65 -7.99
C ASN A 339 -7.93 -21.54 -7.39
N GLU A 340 -7.59 -22.39 -6.43
CA GLU A 340 -8.56 -23.23 -5.73
C GLU A 340 -9.44 -22.38 -4.80
N GLU A 341 -10.64 -22.89 -4.53
CA GLU A 341 -11.57 -22.24 -3.63
C GLU A 341 -11.40 -22.80 -2.22
N VAL A 342 -11.41 -21.92 -1.22
CA VAL A 342 -11.50 -22.33 0.17
C VAL A 342 -12.85 -23.02 0.47
N PRO A 343 -12.91 -23.96 1.44
CA PRO A 343 -14.16 -24.65 1.77
C PRO A 343 -15.37 -23.76 2.05
N ASN A 344 -15.17 -22.58 2.66
CA ASN A 344 -16.22 -21.60 2.94
C ASN A 344 -16.25 -20.42 1.94
N HIS A 345 -15.86 -20.64 0.68
CA HIS A 345 -15.72 -19.59 -0.34
C HIS A 345 -16.96 -18.71 -0.48
N ALA A 346 -18.14 -19.32 -0.62
CA ALA A 346 -19.40 -18.59 -0.82
C ALA A 346 -19.69 -17.60 0.33
N GLU A 347 -19.33 -17.98 1.55
CA GLU A 347 -19.49 -17.13 2.74
C GLU A 347 -18.51 -15.96 2.73
N LEU A 348 -17.22 -16.22 2.48
CA LEU A 348 -16.23 -15.14 2.43
C LEU A 348 -16.53 -14.16 1.28
N PHE A 349 -16.97 -14.68 0.14
CA PHE A 349 -17.39 -13.88 -1.01
C PHE A 349 -18.56 -12.96 -0.67
N GLU A 350 -19.61 -13.47 0.01
CA GLU A 350 -20.75 -12.65 0.45
C GLU A 350 -20.31 -11.52 1.38
N LEU A 351 -19.40 -11.80 2.32
CA LEU A 351 -18.89 -10.81 3.27
C LEU A 351 -18.13 -9.66 2.59
N VAL A 352 -17.17 -9.98 1.70
CA VAL A 352 -16.42 -8.94 0.98
C VAL A 352 -17.29 -8.19 -0.03
N GLN A 353 -18.25 -8.88 -0.64
CA GLN A 353 -19.21 -8.27 -1.54
C GLN A 353 -20.10 -7.25 -0.79
N GLU A 354 -20.68 -7.62 0.36
CA GLU A 354 -21.51 -6.72 1.16
C GLU A 354 -20.70 -5.48 1.60
N ALA A 355 -19.47 -5.70 2.07
CA ALA A 355 -18.56 -4.62 2.47
C ALA A 355 -18.24 -3.67 1.31
N ALA A 356 -17.89 -4.20 0.13
CA ALA A 356 -17.61 -3.40 -1.06
C ALA A 356 -18.84 -2.61 -1.54
N MET A 357 -20.04 -3.22 -1.48
CA MET A 357 -21.29 -2.53 -1.82
C MET A 357 -21.58 -1.38 -0.85
N LYS A 358 -21.30 -1.55 0.46
CA LYS A 358 -21.42 -0.48 1.44
C LYS A 358 -20.45 0.66 1.14
N ILE A 359 -19.17 0.39 0.87
CA ILE A 359 -18.21 1.43 0.47
C ILE A 359 -18.74 2.21 -0.74
N ARG A 360 -19.17 1.51 -1.80
CA ARG A 360 -19.74 2.14 -3.00
C ARG A 360 -20.97 3.02 -2.69
N ARG A 361 -21.83 2.57 -1.79
CA ARG A 361 -23.03 3.31 -1.40
C ARG A 361 -22.71 4.61 -0.66
N TYR A 362 -21.78 4.57 0.29
CA TYR A 362 -21.49 5.70 1.19
C TYR A 362 -20.39 6.63 0.67
N TYR A 363 -19.33 6.09 0.08
CA TYR A 363 -18.15 6.84 -0.33
C TYR A 363 -17.94 6.93 -1.85
N ARG A 364 -18.76 6.22 -2.64
CA ARG A 364 -18.72 6.19 -4.12
C ARG A 364 -17.44 5.59 -4.72
N ASN A 365 -16.53 5.10 -3.90
CA ASN A 365 -15.40 4.29 -4.35
C ASN A 365 -15.85 2.87 -4.74
N ASN A 366 -15.23 2.32 -5.79
CA ASN A 366 -15.48 0.97 -6.24
C ASN A 366 -14.30 0.08 -5.82
N TYR A 367 -14.55 -0.83 -4.89
CA TYR A 367 -13.58 -1.84 -4.49
C TYR A 367 -13.78 -3.11 -5.32
N LYS A 368 -12.69 -3.68 -5.84
CA LYS A 368 -12.69 -5.05 -6.35
C LYS A 368 -12.77 -6.01 -5.15
N TYR A 369 -13.28 -7.21 -5.35
CA TYR A 369 -13.37 -8.20 -4.28
C TYR A 369 -13.39 -9.62 -4.85
N GLY A 370 -12.95 -10.59 -4.04
CA GLY A 370 -12.91 -11.99 -4.42
C GLY A 370 -11.73 -12.74 -3.82
N ALA A 371 -11.56 -13.99 -4.24
CA ALA A 371 -10.39 -14.77 -3.88
C ALA A 371 -9.12 -14.13 -4.47
N SER A 372 -8.09 -13.93 -3.65
CA SER A 372 -6.89 -13.18 -3.98
C SER A 372 -6.27 -13.59 -5.32
N ALA A 373 -6.00 -14.88 -5.53
CA ALA A 373 -5.36 -15.36 -6.77
C ALA A 373 -6.15 -15.04 -8.05
N LYS A 374 -7.49 -15.08 -7.96
CA LYS A 374 -8.41 -14.80 -9.09
C LYS A 374 -8.62 -13.30 -9.32
N THR A 375 -8.50 -12.48 -8.27
CA THR A 375 -8.78 -11.04 -8.32
C THR A 375 -7.54 -10.19 -8.60
N ILE A 376 -6.36 -10.61 -8.12
CA ILE A 376 -5.09 -9.88 -8.28
C ILE A 376 -4.09 -10.69 -9.13
N TYR A 377 -3.47 -11.71 -8.55
CA TYR A 377 -2.50 -12.63 -9.12
C TYR A 377 -2.12 -13.66 -8.04
N VAL A 378 -1.47 -14.76 -8.44
CA VAL A 378 -0.99 -15.79 -7.50
C VAL A 378 0.18 -15.25 -6.66
N ALA A 379 0.08 -15.41 -5.35
CA ALA A 379 1.03 -14.93 -4.34
C ALA A 379 1.14 -15.95 -3.18
N PRO A 380 2.10 -16.90 -3.22
CA PRO A 380 2.32 -17.86 -2.14
C PRO A 380 3.07 -17.24 -0.96
N GLY A 381 2.98 -17.89 0.21
CA GLY A 381 3.63 -17.46 1.44
C GLY A 381 3.00 -16.23 2.09
N GLY A 382 1.77 -15.91 1.71
CA GLY A 382 0.98 -14.84 2.29
C GLY A 382 0.49 -15.19 3.70
N SER A 383 0.41 -14.17 4.56
CA SER A 383 -0.05 -14.33 5.94
C SER A 383 -1.53 -14.70 6.05
N ASP A 384 -2.35 -14.25 5.10
CA ASP A 384 -3.79 -14.51 5.03
C ASP A 384 -4.11 -15.98 4.74
N ASP A 385 -3.43 -16.57 3.76
CA ASP A 385 -3.50 -18.00 3.44
C ASP A 385 -3.00 -18.86 4.61
N TRP A 386 -1.88 -18.46 5.22
CA TRP A 386 -1.32 -19.15 6.38
C TRP A 386 -2.28 -19.12 7.59
N ALA A 387 -2.85 -17.95 7.90
CA ALA A 387 -3.82 -17.80 8.99
C ALA A 387 -5.08 -18.64 8.74
N TYR A 388 -5.53 -18.71 7.49
CA TYR A 388 -6.64 -19.58 7.10
C TYR A 388 -6.32 -21.05 7.31
N ASN A 389 -5.14 -21.50 6.87
CA ASN A 389 -4.65 -22.88 7.04
C ASN A 389 -4.44 -23.27 8.51
N LEU A 390 -4.14 -22.29 9.38
CA LEU A 390 -4.05 -22.47 10.84
C LEU A 390 -5.43 -22.74 11.49
N GLY A 391 -6.53 -22.46 10.79
CA GLY A 391 -7.91 -22.63 11.26
C GLY A 391 -8.67 -21.32 11.53
N ILE A 392 -8.11 -20.16 11.15
CA ILE A 392 -8.80 -18.87 11.24
C ILE A 392 -9.60 -18.66 9.95
N HIS A 393 -10.75 -19.32 9.84
CA HIS A 393 -11.52 -19.41 8.60
C HIS A 393 -12.15 -18.10 8.09
N TYR A 394 -12.05 -17.01 8.84
CA TYR A 394 -12.34 -15.66 8.38
C TYR A 394 -11.02 -14.89 8.28
N SER A 395 -10.39 -14.96 7.11
CA SER A 395 -9.10 -14.35 6.82
C SER A 395 -9.25 -13.44 5.60
N PHE A 396 -8.82 -12.17 5.72
CA PHE A 396 -8.99 -11.19 4.66
C PHE A 396 -7.77 -10.28 4.52
N THR A 397 -7.55 -9.84 3.29
CA THR A 397 -6.54 -8.85 2.91
C THR A 397 -7.23 -7.62 2.34
N PHE A 398 -6.88 -6.44 2.85
CA PHE A 398 -7.45 -5.16 2.43
C PHE A 398 -6.40 -4.36 1.67
N GLU A 399 -6.65 -4.05 0.41
CA GLU A 399 -5.83 -3.10 -0.36
C GLU A 399 -6.55 -1.75 -0.37
N LEU A 400 -6.06 -0.78 0.39
CA LEU A 400 -6.74 0.51 0.60
C LEU A 400 -6.62 1.46 -0.60
N GLU A 401 -7.05 2.71 -0.41
CA GLU A 401 -6.92 3.75 -1.43
C GLU A 401 -5.46 3.97 -1.89
N ASP A 402 -5.23 4.39 -3.13
CA ASP A 402 -6.23 4.63 -4.20
C ASP A 402 -6.13 3.55 -5.30
N ARG A 403 -6.43 3.88 -6.56
CA ARG A 403 -6.31 2.98 -7.71
C ARG A 403 -5.08 3.26 -8.58
N GLY A 404 -4.12 4.04 -8.07
CA GLY A 404 -2.84 4.33 -8.73
C GLY A 404 -2.59 5.79 -9.05
N ARG A 405 -3.56 6.70 -8.85
CA ARG A 405 -3.32 8.13 -9.09
C ARG A 405 -2.20 8.65 -8.18
N TYR A 406 -2.27 8.31 -6.90
CA TYR A 406 -1.24 8.59 -5.90
C TYR A 406 -0.54 7.32 -5.44
N GLY A 407 -1.19 6.16 -5.54
CA GLY A 407 -0.66 4.86 -5.13
C GLY A 407 -0.11 4.92 -3.70
N PHE A 408 1.18 4.62 -3.53
CA PHE A 408 1.81 4.65 -2.20
C PHE A 408 2.02 6.07 -1.64
N LEU A 409 1.94 7.10 -2.48
CA LEU A 409 2.10 8.51 -2.11
C LEU A 409 0.76 9.21 -1.87
N LEU A 410 -0.24 8.48 -1.33
CA LEU A 410 -1.56 9.02 -1.00
C LEU A 410 -1.43 10.26 -0.09
N PRO A 411 -1.92 11.45 -0.50
CA PRO A 411 -1.73 12.67 0.28
C PRO A 411 -2.41 12.60 1.65
N PRO A 412 -1.87 13.28 2.69
CA PRO A 412 -2.45 13.26 4.03
C PRO A 412 -3.95 13.62 4.11
N SER A 413 -4.41 14.52 3.22
CA SER A 413 -5.81 14.93 3.14
C SER A 413 -6.79 13.79 2.77
N PHE A 414 -6.31 12.66 2.27
CA PHE A 414 -7.11 11.48 1.97
C PHE A 414 -7.16 10.46 3.11
N ILE A 415 -6.33 10.60 4.16
CA ILE A 415 -6.21 9.59 5.23
C ILE A 415 -7.57 9.33 5.89
N SER A 416 -8.27 10.37 6.35
CA SER A 416 -9.60 10.21 6.97
C SER A 416 -10.58 9.47 6.08
N LYS A 417 -10.64 9.80 4.77
CA LYS A 417 -11.56 9.13 3.84
C LYS A 417 -11.21 7.64 3.70
N ALA A 418 -9.94 7.33 3.41
CA ALA A 418 -9.46 5.96 3.25
C ALA A 418 -9.66 5.12 4.53
N CYS A 419 -9.36 5.68 5.70
CA CYS A 419 -9.55 5.01 6.99
C CYS A 419 -11.02 4.75 7.30
N ASN A 420 -11.92 5.69 7.00
CA ASN A 420 -13.35 5.51 7.24
C ASN A 420 -14.00 4.49 6.28
N GLU A 421 -13.54 4.41 5.03
CA GLU A 421 -13.94 3.35 4.10
C GLU A 421 -13.53 1.96 4.60
N ALA A 422 -12.27 1.81 4.99
CA ALA A 422 -11.74 0.58 5.56
C ALA A 422 -12.47 0.19 6.85
N LEU A 423 -12.72 1.15 7.73
CA LEU A 423 -13.48 0.95 8.98
C LEU A 423 -14.91 0.48 8.70
N LEU A 424 -15.59 1.04 7.69
CA LEU A 424 -16.93 0.61 7.30
C LEU A 424 -16.93 -0.87 6.84
N ALA A 425 -15.98 -1.25 6.00
CA ALA A 425 -15.85 -2.63 5.53
C ALA A 425 -15.51 -3.59 6.68
N LEU A 426 -14.52 -3.23 7.51
CA LEU A 426 -14.09 -4.03 8.67
C LEU A 426 -15.27 -4.28 9.63
N LYS A 427 -15.99 -3.23 10.04
CA LYS A 427 -17.16 -3.37 10.92
C LYS A 427 -18.23 -4.27 10.29
N SER A 428 -18.47 -4.12 8.99
CA SER A 428 -19.43 -4.95 8.26
C SER A 428 -19.09 -6.43 8.36
N ILE A 429 -17.81 -6.79 8.15
CA ILE A 429 -17.34 -8.18 8.23
C ILE A 429 -17.39 -8.67 9.69
N ALA A 430 -16.78 -7.93 10.62
CA ALA A 430 -16.66 -8.33 12.01
C ALA A 430 -18.02 -8.57 12.68
N LEU A 431 -19.01 -7.70 12.47
CA LEU A 431 -20.34 -7.86 13.05
C LEU A 431 -21.08 -9.09 12.50
N ARG A 432 -20.88 -9.44 11.21
CA ARG A 432 -21.46 -10.66 10.65
C ARG A 432 -20.83 -11.92 11.24
N VAL A 433 -19.52 -11.91 11.47
CA VAL A 433 -18.81 -13.00 12.15
C VAL A 433 -19.28 -13.15 13.60
N ILE A 434 -19.50 -12.04 14.32
CA ILE A 434 -20.05 -12.05 15.70
C ILE A 434 -21.46 -12.64 15.74
N GLN A 435 -22.33 -12.26 14.80
CA GLN A 435 -23.72 -12.71 14.76
C GLN A 435 -23.87 -14.20 14.43
N LYS A 436 -22.93 -14.77 13.68
CA LYS A 436 -22.86 -16.22 13.46
C LYS A 436 -22.37 -16.92 14.74
N LYS A 437 -23.30 -17.20 15.66
CA LYS A 437 -23.11 -18.24 16.68
C LYS A 437 -22.74 -19.53 15.95
N GLN A 438 -21.52 -20.02 16.11
CA GLN A 438 -21.18 -21.33 15.58
C GLN A 438 -22.11 -22.38 16.20
N PRO A 439 -22.53 -23.42 15.47
CA PRO A 439 -23.23 -24.54 16.07
C PRO A 439 -22.38 -25.07 17.22
N GLN A 440 -23.01 -25.30 18.37
CA GLN A 440 -22.38 -26.02 19.48
C GLN A 440 -21.87 -27.39 18.95
N PRO A 441 -20.69 -27.85 19.40
CA PRO A 441 -20.03 -29.04 18.87
C PRO A 441 -20.91 -30.29 18.88
#